data_AF-A0AAW3AJC9-F1
#
_entry.id   AF-A0AAW3AJC9-F1
#
_cell.length_a   1.000
_cell.length_b   1.000
_cell.length_c   1.000
_cell.angle_alpha   90.00
_cell.angle_beta   90.00
_cell.angle_gamma   90.00
#
_symmetry.space_group_name_H-M   'P 1'
#
loop_
_entity.id
_entity.type
_entity.pdbx_description
1 polymer ?
#
loop_
_entity_poly.entity_id
_entity_poly.type
_entity_poly.pdbx_seq_one_letter_code
_entity_poly.pdbx_strand_id
1 'polypeptide(L)'
;MGYDSCATCCAVFSLLGIVHLVLFGRMFSEKAISFAIIAVENGWDGEKKAKACYNGAIIYTATLFLSVLARVYFRRNDAAKAALLYAQRAEEIQGLLVPPTLSTGSTQY
;
A
#
# COMPACT_ATOMS: atom_id res chain seq x y z
N MET A 1 2.02 16.16 -1.08
CA MET A 1 1.37 15.02 -1.76
C MET A 1 1.51 13.80 -0.85
N GLY A 2 0.41 13.23 -0.36
CA GLY A 2 0.42 12.24 0.72
C GLY A 2 0.85 10.85 0.25
N TYR A 3 1.60 10.13 1.09
CA TYR A 3 2.03 8.75 0.85
C TYR A 3 0.85 7.81 0.53
N ASP A 4 -0.34 8.09 1.05
CA ASP A 4 -1.58 7.36 0.73
C ASP A 4 -1.99 7.45 -0.74
N SER A 5 -1.79 8.60 -1.39
CA SER A 5 -2.14 8.79 -2.80
C SER A 5 -1.22 7.97 -3.70
N CYS A 6 0.07 7.89 -3.36
CA CYS A 6 1.06 7.09 -4.07
C CYS A 6 0.79 5.58 -3.91
N ALA A 7 0.55 5.12 -2.67
CA ALA A 7 0.22 3.71 -2.44
C ALA A 7 -1.07 3.28 -3.16
N THR A 8 -2.06 4.18 -3.24
CA THR A 8 -3.32 3.91 -3.94
C THR A 8 -3.12 3.84 -5.45
N CYS A 9 -2.37 4.77 -6.07
CA CYS A 9 -2.14 4.73 -7.51
C CYS A 9 -1.32 3.50 -7.92
N CYS A 10 -0.29 3.14 -7.15
CA CYS A 10 0.51 1.94 -7.37
C CYS A 10 -0.34 0.66 -7.26
N ALA A 11 -1.28 0.61 -6.32
CA ALA A 11 -2.19 -0.53 -6.18
C ALA A 11 -3.15 -0.66 -7.38
N VAL A 12 -3.74 0.45 -7.84
CA VAL A 12 -4.63 0.44 -9.01
C VAL A 12 -3.88 0.05 -10.28
N PHE A 13 -2.69 0.62 -10.50
CA PHE A 13 -1.86 0.27 -11.66
C PHE A 13 -1.45 -1.19 -11.63
N SER A 14 -1.12 -1.72 -10.44
CA SER A 14 -0.77 -3.14 -10.29
C SER A 14 -1.95 -4.06 -10.58
N LEU A 15 -3.16 -3.71 -10.14
CA LEU A 15 -4.37 -4.46 -10.48
C LEU A 15 -4.61 -4.51 -11.99
N LEU A 16 -4.54 -3.37 -12.67
CA LEU A 16 -4.70 -3.31 -14.13
C LEU A 16 -3.63 -4.12 -14.85
N GLY A 17 -2.37 -4.04 -14.40
CA GLY A 17 -1.26 -4.81 -14.93
C GLY A 17 -1.49 -6.32 -14.80
N ILE A 18 -1.90 -6.79 -13.62
CA ILE A 18 -2.19 -8.23 -13.37
C ILE A 18 -3.28 -8.71 -14.32
N VAL A 19 -4.41 -8.00 -14.40
CA VAL A 19 -5.55 -8.39 -15.25
C VAL A 19 -5.12 -8.50 -16.71
N HIS A 20 -4.42 -7.49 -17.23
CA HIS A 20 -3.97 -7.50 -18.63
C HIS A 20 -2.98 -8.63 -18.90
N LEU A 21 -2.01 -8.84 -18.01
CA LEU A 21 -0.99 -9.87 -18.19
C LEU A 21 -1.58 -11.28 -18.11
N VAL A 22 -2.54 -11.52 -17.23
CA VAL A 22 -3.24 -12.81 -17.15
C VAL A 22 -4.07 -13.05 -18.41
N LEU A 23 -4.82 -12.04 -18.88
CA LEU A 23 -5.60 -12.15 -20.12
C LEU A 23 -4.71 -12.39 -21.34
N PHE A 24 -3.60 -11.66 -21.47
CA PHE A 24 -2.66 -11.84 -22.57
C PHE A 24 -1.96 -13.19 -22.48
N GLY A 25 -1.55 -13.63 -21.28
CA GLY A 25 -1.00 -14.96 -21.06
C GLY A 25 -1.94 -16.08 -21.50
N ARG A 26 -3.25 -15.94 -21.18
CA ARG A 26 -4.28 -16.86 -21.64
C ARG A 26 -4.45 -16.86 -23.14
N MET A 27 -4.56 -15.69 -23.77
CA MET A 27 -4.72 -15.57 -25.22
C MET A 27 -3.54 -16.16 -25.99
N PHE A 28 -2.30 -15.98 -25.50
CA PHE A 28 -1.12 -16.63 -26.08
C PHE A 28 -1.12 -18.16 -25.87
N SER A 29 -1.56 -18.64 -24.70
CA SER A 29 -1.61 -20.07 -24.39
C SER A 29 -2.67 -20.82 -25.20
N GLU A 30 -3.84 -20.20 -25.42
CA GLU A 30 -4.97 -20.78 -26.15
C GLU A 30 -4.88 -20.54 -27.66
N LYS A 31 -3.81 -19.88 -28.13
CA LYS A 31 -3.59 -19.52 -29.55
C LYS A 31 -4.79 -18.78 -30.15
N ALA A 32 -5.35 -17.83 -29.40
CA ALA A 32 -6.45 -17.00 -29.88
C ALA A 32 -6.07 -16.32 -31.20
N ILE A 33 -6.99 -16.29 -32.17
CA ILE A 33 -6.72 -15.93 -33.58
C ILE A 33 -5.92 -14.62 -33.70
N SER A 34 -6.32 -13.58 -32.99
CA SER A 34 -5.65 -12.26 -33.01
C SER A 34 -4.19 -12.33 -32.54
N PHE A 35 -3.91 -13.12 -31.50
CA PHE A 35 -2.57 -13.29 -30.95
C PHE A 35 -1.74 -14.32 -31.71
N ALA A 36 -2.38 -15.31 -32.35
CA ALA A 36 -1.72 -16.25 -33.24
C ALA A 36 -1.19 -15.55 -34.50
N ILE A 37 -1.97 -14.62 -35.08
CA ILE A 37 -1.53 -13.81 -36.23
C ILE A 37 -0.32 -12.96 -35.84
N ILE A 38 -0.40 -12.22 -34.73
CA ILE A 38 0.71 -11.40 -34.23
C ILE A 38 1.94 -12.27 -33.90
N ALA A 39 1.74 -13.46 -33.34
CA ALA A 39 2.83 -14.37 -33.03
C ALA A 39 3.53 -14.86 -34.29
N VAL A 40 2.79 -15.20 -35.35
CA VAL A 40 3.39 -15.60 -36.64
C VAL A 40 4.11 -14.42 -37.30
N GLU A 41 3.47 -13.25 -37.33
CA GLU A 41 4.04 -12.03 -37.93
C GLU A 41 5.37 -11.63 -37.28
N ASN A 42 5.49 -11.78 -35.96
CA ASN A 42 6.69 -11.44 -35.21
C ASN A 42 7.64 -12.63 -34.95
N GLY A 43 7.32 -13.82 -35.45
CA GLY A 43 8.09 -15.05 -35.19
C GLY A 43 8.17 -15.43 -33.70
N TRP A 44 7.13 -15.12 -32.93
CA TRP A 44 7.07 -15.40 -31.50
C TRP A 44 6.60 -16.81 -31.19
N ASP A 45 7.29 -17.42 -30.23
CA ASP A 45 6.83 -18.62 -29.56
C ASP A 45 5.74 -18.24 -28.52
N GLY A 46 4.49 -18.58 -28.84
CA GLY A 46 3.32 -18.24 -28.03
C GLY A 46 3.40 -18.78 -26.60
N GLU A 47 3.97 -19.96 -26.39
CA GLU A 47 4.10 -20.55 -25.06
C GLU A 47 5.12 -19.79 -24.21
N LYS A 48 6.27 -19.41 -24.80
CA LYS A 48 7.25 -18.56 -24.12
C LYS A 48 6.70 -17.18 -23.80
N LYS A 49 5.90 -16.59 -24.69
CA LYS A 49 5.25 -15.29 -24.45
C LYS A 49 4.18 -15.38 -23.36
N ALA A 50 3.37 -16.44 -23.36
CA ALA A 50 2.42 -16.70 -22.28
C ALA A 50 3.13 -16.81 -20.93
N LYS A 51 4.24 -17.55 -20.86
CA LYS A 51 5.07 -17.67 -19.65
C LYS A 51 5.64 -16.32 -19.20
N ALA A 52 6.10 -15.49 -20.14
CA ALA A 52 6.56 -14.14 -19.83
C ALA A 52 5.43 -13.26 -19.27
N CYS A 53 4.22 -13.34 -19.80
CA CYS A 53 3.05 -12.65 -19.28
C CYS A 53 2.71 -13.09 -17.85
N TYR A 54 2.69 -14.39 -17.57
CA TYR A 54 2.44 -14.90 -16.22
C TYR A 54 3.54 -14.52 -15.23
N ASN A 55 4.81 -14.55 -15.63
CA ASN A 55 5.91 -14.05 -14.81
C ASN A 55 5.76 -12.56 -14.49
N GLY A 56 5.35 -11.75 -15.48
CA GLY A 56 5.02 -10.36 -15.26
C GLY A 56 3.88 -10.18 -14.25
N ALA A 57 2.81 -10.98 -14.36
CA ALA A 57 1.68 -10.93 -13.44
C ALA A 57 2.09 -11.24 -11.99
N ILE A 58 3.02 -12.18 -11.79
CA ILE A 58 3.58 -12.48 -10.46
C ILE A 58 4.30 -11.25 -9.88
N ILE A 59 5.11 -10.56 -10.69
CA ILE A 59 5.81 -9.35 -10.25
C ILE A 59 4.80 -8.28 -9.82
N TYR A 60 3.79 -7.99 -10.66
CA TYR A 60 2.76 -7.01 -10.30
C TYR A 60 1.96 -7.43 -9.06
N THR A 61 1.74 -8.72 -8.85
CA THR A 61 1.10 -9.24 -7.63
C THR A 61 1.94 -8.96 -6.38
N ALA A 62 3.27 -9.14 -6.46
CA ALA A 62 4.17 -8.80 -5.37
C ALA A 62 4.16 -7.29 -5.09
N THR A 63 4.17 -6.45 -6.11
CA THR A 63 4.09 -4.99 -5.97
C THR A 63 2.76 -4.54 -5.36
N LEU A 64 1.66 -5.17 -5.76
CA LEU A 64 0.34 -4.95 -5.18
C LEU A 64 0.34 -5.30 -3.69
N PHE A 65 0.88 -6.46 -3.33
CA PHE A 65 0.96 -6.92 -1.95
C PHE A 65 1.76 -5.95 -1.08
N LEU A 66 2.93 -5.49 -1.54
CA LEU A 66 3.72 -4.48 -0.83
C LEU A 66 2.98 -3.15 -0.70
N SER A 67 2.26 -2.70 -1.73
CA SER A 67 1.48 -1.46 -1.70
C SER A 67 0.34 -1.53 -0.68
N VAL A 68 -0.35 -2.67 -0.59
CA VAL A 68 -1.41 -2.91 0.39
C VAL A 68 -0.84 -2.97 1.80
N LEU A 69 0.27 -3.70 2.02
CA LEU A 69 0.94 -3.75 3.31
C LEU A 69 1.42 -2.37 3.77
N ALA A 70 2.03 -1.60 2.88
CA ALA A 70 2.45 -0.23 3.17
C ALA A 70 1.26 0.63 3.61
N ARG A 71 0.12 0.55 2.90
CA ARG A 71 -1.10 1.27 3.27
C ARG A 71 -1.63 0.85 4.65
N VAL A 72 -1.69 -0.45 4.94
CA VAL A 72 -2.15 -0.94 6.24
C VAL A 72 -1.20 -0.49 7.35
N TYR A 73 0.10 -0.54 7.10
CA TYR A 73 1.13 -0.12 8.04
C TYR A 73 1.03 1.39 8.34
N PHE A 74 0.97 2.24 7.30
CA PHE A 74 0.86 3.69 7.50
C PHE A 74 -0.45 4.06 8.22
N ARG A 75 -1.59 3.48 7.84
CA ARG A 75 -2.86 3.72 8.54
C ARG A 75 -2.81 3.34 10.02
N ARG A 76 -2.15 2.23 10.36
CA ARG A 76 -1.98 1.82 11.76
C ARG A 76 -1.03 2.75 12.51
N ASN A 77 0.05 3.17 11.87
CA ASN A 77 1.02 4.08 12.47
C ASN A 77 0.40 5.47 12.73
N ASP A 78 -0.39 5.98 11.80
CA ASP A 78 -1.10 7.24 11.95
C ASP A 78 -2.14 7.19 13.08
N ALA A 79 -2.88 6.07 13.19
CA ALA A 79 -3.82 5.86 14.30
C ALA A 79 -3.11 5.79 15.67
N ALA A 80 -1.98 5.10 15.74
CA ALA A 80 -1.18 5.01 16.96
C ALA A 80 -0.60 6.39 17.34
N LYS A 81 -0.07 7.13 16.36
CA LYS A 81 0.47 8.47 16.58
C LYS A 81 -0.61 9.46 17.02
N ALA A 82 -1.81 9.38 16.43
CA ALA A 82 -2.95 10.18 16.86
C ALA A 82 -3.32 9.87 18.33
N ALA A 83 -3.40 8.59 18.71
CA ALA A 83 -3.69 8.19 20.09
C ALA A 83 -2.67 8.74 21.10
N LEU A 84 -1.38 8.67 20.77
CA LEU A 84 -0.31 9.23 21.60
C LEU A 84 -0.41 10.75 21.75
N LEU A 85 -0.71 11.48 20.67
CA LEU A 85 -0.88 12.93 20.71
C LEU A 85 -2.11 13.36 21.53
N TYR A 86 -3.21 12.60 21.49
CA TYR A 86 -4.38 12.85 22.33
C TYR A 86 -4.07 12.63 23.81
N ALA A 87 -3.31 11.57 24.15
CA ALA A 87 -2.88 11.30 25.52
C ALA A 87 -1.99 12.44 26.05
N GLN A 88 -0.97 12.84 25.27
CA GLN A 88 -0.06 13.92 25.65
C GLN A 88 -0.80 15.27 25.82
N ARG A 89 -1.74 15.59 24.93
CA ARG A 89 -2.56 16.80 25.05
C ARG A 89 -3.47 16.77 26.29
N ALA A 90 -4.02 15.61 26.65
CA ALA A 90 -4.83 15.47 27.85
C ALA A 90 -4.00 15.70 29.12
N GLU A 91 -2.78 15.17 29.17
CA GLU A 91 -1.83 15.40 30.27
C GLU A 91 -1.42 16.88 30.38
N GLU A 92 -1.12 17.56 29.25
CA GLU A 92 -0.81 19.00 29.26
C GLU A 92 -1.98 19.84 29.78
N ILE A 93 -3.21 19.55 29.33
CA ILE A 93 -4.41 20.26 29.80
C ILE A 93 -4.62 20.03 31.30
N GLN A 94 -4.42 18.79 31.78
CA GLN A 94 -4.56 18.47 33.19
C GLN A 94 -3.47 19.17 34.03
N GLY A 95 -2.23 19.23 33.56
CA GLY A 95 -1.14 19.96 34.21
C GLY A 95 -1.39 21.48 34.29
N LEU A 96 -2.05 22.08 33.30
CA LEU A 96 -2.43 23.49 33.31
C LEU A 96 -3.63 23.79 34.24
N LEU A 97 -4.51 22.82 34.45
CA LEU A 97 -5.72 22.95 35.29
C LEU A 97 -5.45 22.72 36.77
N VAL A 98 -4.33 22.09 37.15
CA VAL A 98 -3.90 22.00 38.55
C VAL A 98 -3.27 23.35 38.92
N PRO A 99 -3.92 24.20 39.74
CA PRO A 99 -3.26 25.40 40.23
C PRO A 99 -2.01 24.98 41.01
N PRO A 100 -0.92 25.76 40.99
CA PRO A 100 0.20 25.50 41.88
C PRO A 100 -0.38 25.46 43.30
N THR A 101 -0.30 24.29 43.94
CA THR A 101 -0.65 24.16 45.34
C THR A 101 0.30 25.09 46.07
N LEU A 102 -0.21 26.26 46.45
CA LEU A 102 0.45 27.18 47.34
C LEU A 102 0.83 26.35 48.56
N SER A 103 2.12 26.12 48.77
CA SER A 103 2.63 25.51 49.98
C SER A 103 2.39 26.50 51.12
N THR A 104 1.16 26.57 51.60
CA THR A 104 0.83 27.23 52.86
C THR A 104 1.58 26.48 53.95
N GLY A 105 2.52 27.19 54.56
CA GLY A 105 3.58 26.60 55.34
C GLY A 105 3.16 26.03 56.69
N SER A 106 4.16 25.42 57.31
CA SER A 106 4.23 25.26 58.76
C SER A 106 5.67 25.54 59.17
N THR A 107 6.04 26.82 59.22
CA THR A 107 7.07 27.27 60.15
C THR A 107 6.44 27.15 61.54
N GLN A 108 6.62 26.00 62.18
CA GLN A 108 6.39 25.88 63.61
C GLN A 108 7.67 26.30 64.34
N TYR A 109 7.41 27.08 65.38
CA TYR A 109 8.29 27.73 66.33
C TYR A 109 9.33 26.81 66.99
#